data_AF-A0A7C7R387-F1
#
_entry.id   AF-A0A7C7R387-F1
#
_cell.length_a   1.000
_cell.length_b   1.000
_cell.length_c   1.000
_cell.angle_alpha   90.00
_cell.angle_beta   90.00
_cell.angle_gamma   90.00
#
_symmetry.space_group_name_H-M   'P 1'
#
loop_
_entity.id
_entity.type
_entity.pdbx_description
1 polymer ?
#
loop_
_entity_poly.entity_id
_entity_poly.type
_entity_poly.pdbx_seq_one_letter_code
_entity_poly.pdbx_strand_id
1 'polypeptide(L)'
;MNVRVAGGTKSKAQTAATAINRLLAQLAGGPPVDCALVGYRSWPDGQPDVGCRWQGPLAGCGFVSTSRLADAPLAIEERVRKVPSPGGVGPGQQETVKFPVWYVPELGGPLPVEQAVPFCRQLLRQACADQGPPVQPPLVIHLVGDTAPDFQTPDAFEAAWDVPCGKPIWLCAHLATSDRIPPVLYPSSDRHLPSGPVRGLFQMASEIPEPLAGSLRSAQVPIGPRARGLIYNARMTDLIRLLSVVPTCLATQAAGTTERAATPEMPAPKPAESSGEEKPSAAASEQPAATLPVSGAAPTGPPSELTATGLSSPTALFRTAPGERPGEEGSAHIAGRLFCLMLLDRSAQEPAQAGPKTPFARLQEEVNRLLGRMARRDHPGVDVGLLAYGASDTADVELSDGLDRPIVPAGGLAGAALRSEQVVEKVPNGIGGLVEVNRQRLVFVDLAPTAAVSPVPALAAAGARIARWAEQQEHGSGRAIVIHFTRAQFDPQELREAVEKLHAQAPVPVYLYHVVATETPHRSVSYPPDSQRMDTPELAALWQQTSPMAGREYLAARRPAVSPQSRGMVINARFDLLDEVIEAAGGKHGMPARKQPP
;
A
#
# COMPACT_ATOMS: atom_id res chain seq x y z
N MET A 1 14.83 0.14 6.31
CA MET A 1 14.76 1.57 6.73
C MET A 1 15.12 2.59 5.64
N ASN A 2 16.07 2.34 4.73
CA ASN A 2 16.50 3.36 3.74
C ASN A 2 15.51 3.57 2.57
N VAL A 3 14.57 2.65 2.36
CA VAL A 3 13.54 2.76 1.31
C VAL A 3 12.57 3.90 1.61
N ARG A 4 12.01 4.55 0.57
CA ARG A 4 10.98 5.59 0.70
C ARG A 4 9.69 5.04 1.33
N VAL A 5 8.99 5.91 2.06
CA VAL A 5 7.62 5.62 2.52
C VAL A 5 6.65 5.73 1.35
N ALA A 6 5.61 4.90 1.35
CA ALA A 6 4.50 4.97 0.40
C ALA A 6 3.96 6.41 0.27
N GLY A 7 3.96 6.94 -0.97
CA GLY A 7 3.51 8.31 -1.28
C GLY A 7 4.42 9.42 -0.77
N GLY A 8 5.59 9.12 -0.20
CA GLY A 8 6.53 10.11 0.36
C GLY A 8 7.81 10.30 -0.47
N THR A 9 8.47 11.45 -0.30
CA THR A 9 9.79 11.74 -0.88
C THR A 9 10.95 11.31 0.01
N LYS A 10 10.72 11.22 1.33
CA LYS A 10 11.70 10.85 2.38
C LYS A 10 11.78 9.33 2.60
N SER A 11 12.90 8.84 3.13
CA SER A 11 13.06 7.44 3.56
C SER A 11 12.20 7.11 4.80
N LYS A 12 11.92 5.82 5.05
CA LYS A 12 11.25 5.37 6.30
C LYS A 12 11.95 5.93 7.54
N ALA A 13 13.29 5.92 7.55
CA ALA A 13 14.10 6.47 8.64
C ALA A 13 13.90 7.99 8.83
N GLN A 14 14.00 8.79 7.76
CA GLN A 14 13.78 10.23 7.81
C GLN A 14 12.34 10.59 8.23
N THR A 15 11.36 9.78 7.76
CA THR A 15 9.96 9.89 8.17
C THR A 15 9.79 9.61 9.67
N ALA A 16 10.30 8.47 10.15
CA ALA A 16 10.25 8.10 11.56
C ALA A 16 10.91 9.16 12.45
N ALA A 17 12.12 9.62 12.11
CA ALA A 17 12.81 10.67 12.86
C ALA A 17 12.05 12.01 12.86
N THR A 18 11.42 12.40 11.74
CA THR A 18 10.57 13.61 11.71
C THR A 18 9.40 13.48 12.69
N ALA A 19 8.76 12.30 12.74
CA ALA A 19 7.64 12.04 13.63
C ALA A 19 8.06 11.94 15.11
N ILE A 20 9.21 11.30 15.41
CA ILE A 20 9.79 11.23 16.76
C ILE A 20 10.12 12.62 17.28
N ASN A 21 10.89 13.43 16.53
CA ASN A 21 11.24 14.79 16.97
C ASN A 21 10.01 15.66 17.19
N ARG A 22 8.93 15.46 16.41
CA ARG A 22 7.66 16.14 16.66
C ARG A 22 7.01 15.69 17.97
N LEU A 23 6.98 14.40 18.26
CA LEU A 23 6.48 13.89 19.55
C LEU A 23 7.31 14.45 20.72
N LEU A 24 8.64 14.44 20.61
CA LEU A 24 9.54 15.02 21.61
C LEU A 24 9.28 16.51 21.84
N ALA A 25 9.02 17.28 20.77
CA ALA A 25 8.62 18.69 20.89
C ALA A 25 7.26 18.88 21.58
N GLN A 26 6.29 17.99 21.35
CA GLN A 26 5.00 18.01 22.04
C GLN A 26 5.12 17.61 23.52
N LEU A 27 6.02 16.68 23.84
CA LEU A 27 6.28 16.25 25.21
C LEU A 27 7.08 17.31 25.99
N ALA A 28 8.04 17.99 25.36
CA ALA A 28 8.83 19.07 25.97
C ALA A 28 7.98 20.26 26.45
N GLY A 29 6.84 20.53 25.81
CA GLY A 29 5.83 21.49 26.26
C GLY A 29 4.57 20.84 26.86
N GLY A 30 4.65 19.56 27.23
CA GLY A 30 3.52 18.71 27.62
C GLY A 30 3.52 18.32 29.10
N PRO A 31 2.84 17.21 29.48
CA PRO A 31 2.85 16.73 30.86
C PRO A 31 4.26 16.30 31.31
N PRO A 32 4.59 16.39 32.61
CA PRO A 32 5.85 15.92 33.16
C PRO A 32 5.93 14.40 33.04
N VAL A 33 6.78 13.91 32.14
CA VAL A 33 7.07 12.48 31.95
C VAL A 33 8.55 12.30 31.67
N ASP A 34 9.08 11.15 32.04
CA ASP A 34 10.39 10.69 31.60
C ASP A 34 10.25 9.83 30.36
N CYS A 35 11.14 10.01 29.37
CA CYS A 35 11.17 9.19 28.17
C CYS A 35 12.58 8.75 27.81
N ALA A 36 12.71 7.63 27.11
CA ALA A 36 13.97 7.12 26.59
C ALA A 36 13.83 6.84 25.09
N LEU A 37 14.81 7.25 24.29
CA LEU A 37 14.84 6.96 22.86
C LEU A 37 15.81 5.81 22.57
N VAL A 38 15.28 4.60 22.41
CA VAL A 38 16.08 3.39 22.12
C VAL A 38 16.11 3.12 20.62
N GLY A 39 17.28 2.79 20.09
CA GLY A 39 17.47 2.35 18.70
C GLY A 39 18.29 1.07 18.63
N TYR A 40 17.92 0.20 17.69
CA TYR A 40 18.51 -1.12 17.51
C TYR A 40 18.76 -1.39 16.02
N ARG A 41 19.94 -1.94 15.67
CA ARG A 41 20.37 -2.31 14.30
C ARG A 41 21.49 -3.34 14.36
N SER A 42 21.84 -3.96 13.24
CA SER A 42 23.13 -4.66 13.10
C SER A 42 24.20 -3.76 12.47
N TRP A 43 25.43 -3.87 12.95
CA TRP A 43 26.63 -3.32 12.32
C TRP A 43 27.00 -4.11 11.06
N PRO A 44 27.89 -3.57 10.17
CA PRO A 44 28.33 -4.27 8.95
C PRO A 44 29.02 -5.62 9.18
N ASP A 45 29.58 -5.84 10.38
CA ASP A 45 30.20 -7.11 10.83
C ASP A 45 29.18 -8.10 11.42
N GLY A 46 27.89 -7.74 11.44
CA GLY A 46 26.80 -8.53 12.01
C GLY A 46 26.58 -8.35 13.52
N GLN A 47 27.41 -7.58 14.23
CA GLN A 47 27.23 -7.36 15.66
C GLN A 47 25.96 -6.55 15.98
N PRO A 48 25.24 -6.85 17.08
CA PRO A 48 24.08 -6.08 17.49
C PRO A 48 24.51 -4.71 18.06
N ASP A 49 23.90 -3.63 17.56
CA ASP A 49 23.98 -2.30 18.14
C ASP A 49 22.63 -1.94 18.76
N VAL A 50 22.56 -1.96 20.10
CA VAL A 50 21.36 -1.64 20.88
C VAL A 50 21.74 -0.60 21.94
N GLY A 51 20.99 0.50 22.00
CA GLY A 51 21.30 1.57 22.95
C GLY A 51 20.40 2.80 22.80
N CYS A 52 20.55 3.74 23.74
CA CYS A 52 19.91 5.04 23.66
C CYS A 52 20.49 5.87 22.50
N ARG A 53 19.63 6.60 21.78
CA ARG A 53 19.99 7.38 20.58
C ARG A 53 19.75 8.88 20.75
N TRP A 54 19.81 9.35 22.00
CA TRP A 54 19.98 10.76 22.30
C TRP A 54 21.29 11.28 21.70
N GLN A 55 21.24 12.46 21.10
CA GLN A 55 22.38 13.15 20.50
C GLN A 55 22.56 14.53 21.13
N GLY A 56 23.69 15.19 20.86
CA GLY A 56 23.97 16.52 21.39
C GLY A 56 24.04 16.53 22.93
N PRO A 57 23.46 17.52 23.64
CA PRO A 57 23.54 17.64 25.10
C PRO A 57 22.88 16.52 25.91
N LEU A 58 22.16 15.60 25.24
CA LEU A 58 21.53 14.43 25.84
C LEU A 58 22.28 13.12 25.55
N ALA A 59 23.37 13.15 24.78
CA ALA A 59 24.14 11.95 24.45
C ALA A 59 24.56 11.17 25.70
N GLY A 60 24.45 9.84 25.65
CA GLY A 60 24.75 8.95 26.78
C GLY A 60 23.67 8.86 27.87
N CYS A 61 22.59 9.65 27.81
CA CYS A 61 21.50 9.54 28.79
C CYS A 61 20.65 8.28 28.59
N GLY A 62 20.03 7.79 29.67
CA GLY A 62 18.99 6.78 29.65
C GLY A 62 17.62 7.40 29.42
N PHE A 63 16.83 7.46 30.49
CA PHE A 63 15.65 8.31 30.57
C PHE A 63 16.04 9.79 30.66
N VAL A 64 15.20 10.65 30.08
CA VAL A 64 15.30 12.12 30.07
C VAL A 64 13.92 12.70 30.34
N SER A 65 13.85 13.64 31.29
CA SER A 65 12.63 14.36 31.62
C SER A 65 12.21 15.32 30.53
N THR A 66 10.90 15.52 30.37
CA THR A 66 10.36 16.48 29.40
C THR A 66 10.84 17.91 29.63
N SER A 67 11.06 18.32 30.88
CA SER A 67 11.70 19.59 31.21
C SER A 67 13.11 19.70 30.59
N ARG A 68 13.94 18.67 30.72
CA ARG A 68 15.29 18.65 30.16
C ARG A 68 15.29 18.55 28.62
N LEU A 69 14.25 17.97 28.01
CA LEU A 69 14.12 17.98 26.54
C LEU A 69 14.01 19.42 25.99
N ALA A 70 13.24 20.29 26.65
CA ALA A 70 12.96 21.64 26.16
C ALA A 70 14.24 22.46 25.93
N ASP A 71 15.20 22.36 26.85
CA ASP A 71 16.46 23.13 26.84
C ASP A 71 17.60 22.44 26.08
N ALA A 72 17.44 21.17 25.67
CA ALA A 72 18.53 20.33 25.17
C ALA A 72 18.34 19.74 23.74
N PRO A 73 17.81 20.47 22.74
CA PRO A 73 17.85 20.00 21.35
C PRO A 73 19.30 19.91 20.83
N LEU A 74 19.56 18.93 19.96
CA LEU A 74 20.78 18.85 19.15
C LEU A 74 20.86 20.03 18.18
N ALA A 75 19.73 20.41 17.58
CA ALA A 75 19.62 21.53 16.65
C ALA A 75 18.19 22.09 16.64
N ILE A 76 18.04 23.35 16.24
CA ILE A 76 16.75 23.96 15.91
C ILE A 76 16.77 24.27 14.41
N GLU A 77 16.01 23.52 13.64
CA GLU A 77 15.83 23.79 12.20
C GLU A 77 14.76 24.86 11.98
N GLU A 78 14.92 25.70 10.97
CA GLU A 78 13.83 26.52 10.45
C GLU A 78 13.11 25.78 9.32
N ARG A 79 11.80 25.61 9.44
CA ARG A 79 10.98 24.88 8.45
C ARG A 79 9.79 25.71 8.02
N VAL A 80 9.62 25.90 6.72
CA VAL A 80 8.45 26.59 6.17
C VAL A 80 7.24 25.64 6.16
N ARG A 81 6.15 26.05 6.82
CA ARG A 81 4.81 25.46 6.66
C ARG A 81 3.93 26.41 5.86
N LYS A 82 3.07 25.87 4.99
CA LYS A 82 1.96 26.63 4.40
C LYS A 82 0.75 26.56 5.34
N VAL A 83 0.23 27.69 5.76
CA VAL A 83 -1.02 27.82 6.52
C VAL A 83 -2.13 28.21 5.54
N PRO A 84 -3.28 27.48 5.48
CA PRO A 84 -4.42 27.90 4.68
C PRO A 84 -4.93 29.27 5.15
N SER A 85 -5.31 30.15 4.22
CA SER A 85 -5.91 31.44 4.58
C SER A 85 -7.21 31.23 5.38
N PRO A 86 -7.52 32.09 6.37
CA PRO A 86 -8.79 32.06 7.07
C PRO A 86 -9.98 32.05 6.09
N GLY A 87 -10.90 31.10 6.24
CA GLY A 87 -12.01 30.90 5.32
C GLY A 87 -11.71 30.06 4.06
N GLY A 88 -10.48 29.60 3.87
CA GLY A 88 -10.12 28.66 2.80
C GLY A 88 -10.03 29.24 1.38
N VAL A 89 -10.22 30.56 1.22
CA VAL A 89 -10.13 31.27 -0.05
C VAL A 89 -8.82 32.06 -0.12
N GLY A 90 -8.05 31.88 -1.18
CA GLY A 90 -6.78 32.58 -1.44
C GLY A 90 -5.52 31.72 -1.28
N PRO A 91 -4.36 32.22 -1.73
CA PRO A 91 -3.08 31.51 -1.62
C PRO A 91 -2.65 31.41 -0.15
N GLY A 92 -2.32 30.19 0.30
CA GLY A 92 -1.92 29.94 1.69
C GLY A 92 -0.62 30.67 2.07
N GLN A 93 -0.63 31.28 3.25
CA GLN A 93 0.52 32.00 3.81
C GLN A 93 1.68 31.05 4.13
N GLN A 94 2.90 31.45 3.80
CA GLN A 94 4.10 30.74 4.25
C GLN A 94 4.52 31.25 5.63
N GLU A 95 4.72 30.34 6.57
CA GLU A 95 5.17 30.61 7.93
C GLU A 95 6.41 29.78 8.22
N THR A 96 7.52 30.43 8.58
CA THR A 96 8.71 29.75 9.08
C THR A 96 8.52 29.39 10.54
N VAL A 97 8.49 28.08 10.84
CA VAL A 97 8.40 27.57 12.21
C VAL A 97 9.72 26.94 12.65
N LYS A 98 10.08 27.15 13.92
CA LYS A 98 11.20 26.46 14.56
C LYS A 98 10.83 25.00 14.80
N PHE A 99 11.70 24.09 14.37
CA PHE A 99 11.57 22.65 14.55
C PHE A 99 12.78 22.12 15.32
N PRO A 100 12.68 21.93 16.64
CA PRO A 100 13.75 21.33 17.42
C PRO A 100 13.96 19.85 17.04
N VAL A 101 15.22 19.43 17.08
CA VAL A 101 15.70 18.09 16.74
C VAL A 101 16.55 17.58 17.89
N TRP A 102 16.26 16.37 18.38
CA TRP A 102 17.04 15.63 19.36
C TRP A 102 17.63 14.33 18.79
N TYR A 103 17.14 13.91 17.62
CA TYR A 103 17.49 12.64 16.98
C TYR A 103 17.58 12.76 15.45
N VAL A 104 18.76 12.47 14.91
CA VAL A 104 19.00 12.20 13.49
C VAL A 104 19.21 10.70 13.33
N PRO A 105 18.50 10.03 12.39
CA PRO A 105 18.51 8.58 12.31
C PRO A 105 19.78 8.07 11.63
N GLU A 106 20.51 7.22 12.35
CA GLU A 106 21.58 6.44 11.75
C GLU A 106 21.04 5.09 11.22
N LEU A 107 21.58 4.64 10.09
CA LEU A 107 21.17 3.39 9.45
C LEU A 107 22.09 2.23 9.87
N GLY A 108 21.59 1.01 9.66
CA GLY A 108 22.33 -0.25 9.82
C GLY A 108 21.55 -1.40 9.21
N GLY A 109 22.05 -2.62 9.38
CA GLY A 109 21.35 -3.84 8.99
C GLY A 109 20.13 -4.12 9.86
N PRO A 110 19.23 -5.03 9.43
CA PRO A 110 18.13 -5.49 10.26
C PRO A 110 18.64 -6.21 11.51
N LEU A 111 17.93 -6.06 12.61
CA LEU A 111 18.13 -6.82 13.84
C LEU A 111 16.75 -7.23 14.38
N PRO A 112 16.58 -8.45 14.92
CA PRO A 112 15.35 -8.83 15.63
C PRO A 112 15.09 -7.93 16.85
N VAL A 113 13.82 -7.67 17.17
CA VAL A 113 13.44 -6.82 18.32
C VAL A 113 13.79 -7.47 19.66
N GLU A 114 13.85 -8.80 19.67
CA GLU A 114 14.21 -9.68 20.77
C GLU A 114 15.60 -9.34 21.33
N GLN A 115 16.52 -8.81 20.50
CA GLN A 115 17.82 -8.29 20.94
C GLN A 115 17.72 -6.92 21.65
N ALA A 116 16.69 -6.13 21.36
CA ALA A 116 16.44 -4.83 21.99
C ALA A 116 15.66 -4.94 23.31
N VAL A 117 14.81 -5.96 23.46
CA VAL A 117 13.97 -6.18 24.66
C VAL A 117 14.79 -6.23 25.96
N PRO A 118 15.93 -6.96 26.07
CA PRO A 118 16.76 -6.96 27.27
C PRO A 118 17.25 -5.57 27.70
N PHE A 119 17.59 -4.70 26.74
CA PHE A 119 18.03 -3.33 27.01
C PHE A 119 16.87 -2.44 27.49
N CYS A 120 15.72 -2.49 26.80
CA CYS A 120 14.51 -1.79 27.25
C CYS A 120 14.07 -2.23 28.65
N ARG A 121 14.15 -3.53 28.93
CA ARG A 121 13.88 -4.11 30.25
C ARG A 121 14.83 -3.59 31.32
N GLN A 122 16.12 -3.50 31.02
CA GLN A 122 17.11 -2.97 31.95
C GLN A 122 16.88 -1.48 32.25
N LEU A 123 16.58 -0.67 31.23
CA LEU A 123 16.20 0.74 31.41
C LEU A 123 15.00 0.90 32.32
N LEU A 124 13.94 0.11 32.10
CA LEU A 124 12.74 0.14 32.96
C LEU A 124 13.08 -0.27 34.40
N ARG A 125 13.78 -1.40 34.60
CA ARG A 125 14.22 -1.84 35.94
C ARG A 125 15.01 -0.77 36.69
N GLN A 126 15.91 -0.06 35.99
CA GLN A 126 16.70 1.01 36.58
C GLN A 126 15.84 2.21 36.96
N ALA A 127 14.98 2.69 36.06
CA ALA A 127 14.03 3.78 36.37
C ALA A 127 13.12 3.45 37.57
N CYS A 128 12.63 2.22 37.68
CA CYS A 128 11.80 1.79 38.80
C CYS A 128 12.58 1.53 40.10
N ALA A 129 13.89 1.32 40.03
CA ALA A 129 14.76 1.32 41.21
C ALA A 129 15.02 2.75 41.71
N ASP A 130 15.19 3.69 40.78
CA ASP A 130 15.49 5.10 41.07
C ASP A 130 14.26 5.90 41.55
N GLN A 131 13.06 5.60 41.01
CA GLN A 131 11.82 6.35 41.28
C GLN A 131 10.70 5.52 41.95
N GLY A 132 10.88 4.21 42.11
CA GLY A 132 9.82 3.28 42.51
C GLY A 132 8.95 2.80 41.33
N PRO A 133 8.06 1.82 41.55
CA PRO A 133 7.17 1.32 40.52
C PRO A 133 6.12 2.39 40.12
N PRO A 134 5.88 2.61 38.81
CA PRO A 134 4.93 3.61 38.34
C PRO A 134 3.47 3.16 38.59
N VAL A 135 2.59 4.15 38.79
CA VAL A 135 1.14 3.93 38.99
C VAL A 135 0.46 3.34 37.74
N GLN A 136 1.04 3.58 36.56
CA GLN A 136 0.57 3.09 35.26
C GLN A 136 1.66 2.29 34.56
N PRO A 137 1.31 1.27 33.74
CA PRO A 137 2.31 0.51 32.99
C PRO A 137 3.08 1.40 32.01
N PRO A 138 4.41 1.21 31.85
CA PRO A 138 5.21 1.99 30.90
C PRO A 138 4.69 1.87 29.46
N LEU A 139 4.70 2.98 28.70
CA LEU A 139 4.31 2.98 27.30
C LEU A 139 5.54 2.79 26.40
N VAL A 140 5.53 1.76 25.55
CA VAL A 140 6.57 1.56 24.53
C VAL A 140 5.98 1.70 23.13
N ILE A 141 6.60 2.56 22.31
CA ILE A 141 6.22 2.79 20.92
C ILE A 141 7.33 2.26 20.01
N HIS A 142 7.07 1.09 19.43
CA HIS A 142 8.00 0.34 18.60
C HIS A 142 7.82 0.68 17.12
N LEU A 143 8.77 1.42 16.54
CA LEU A 143 8.78 1.72 15.10
C LEU A 143 9.51 0.63 14.33
N VAL A 144 8.77 -0.18 13.58
CA VAL A 144 9.29 -1.32 12.82
C VAL A 144 9.70 -0.85 11.42
N GLY A 145 10.98 -0.98 11.11
CA GLY A 145 11.54 -0.62 9.80
C GLY A 145 11.13 -1.60 8.71
N ASP A 146 11.72 -2.78 8.76
CA ASP A 146 11.41 -3.96 7.95
C ASP A 146 11.55 -5.16 8.89
N THR A 147 10.63 -6.14 8.86
CA THR A 147 10.66 -7.26 9.80
C THR A 147 11.75 -8.27 9.44
N ALA A 148 12.58 -8.67 10.40
CA ALA A 148 13.53 -9.76 10.22
C ALA A 148 12.77 -11.08 9.87
N PRO A 149 13.33 -11.94 9.00
CA PRO A 149 12.70 -13.22 8.67
C PRO A 149 12.66 -14.17 9.87
N ASP A 150 13.65 -14.09 10.76
CA ASP A 150 13.86 -15.01 11.89
C ASP A 150 13.14 -14.56 13.18
N PHE A 151 11.96 -13.95 13.03
CA PHE A 151 11.15 -13.47 14.16
C PHE A 151 10.71 -14.66 15.04
N GLN A 152 11.12 -14.65 16.32
CA GLN A 152 10.89 -15.72 17.29
C GLN A 152 9.47 -15.66 17.90
N THR A 153 9.11 -16.64 18.73
CA THR A 153 7.72 -16.79 19.21
C THR A 153 7.30 -15.71 20.22
N PRO A 154 6.01 -15.31 20.24
CA PRO A 154 5.50 -14.31 21.19
C PRO A 154 5.70 -14.68 22.66
N ASP A 155 5.75 -15.97 23.00
CA ASP A 155 5.85 -16.44 24.39
C ASP A 155 7.15 -16.00 25.06
N ALA A 156 8.26 -15.94 24.31
CA ALA A 156 9.54 -15.43 24.79
C ALA A 156 9.51 -13.92 25.02
N PHE A 157 8.71 -13.18 24.24
CA PHE A 157 8.48 -11.74 24.44
C PHE A 157 7.59 -11.49 25.67
N GLU A 158 6.52 -12.26 25.85
CA GLU A 158 5.64 -12.17 27.03
C GLU A 158 6.41 -12.45 28.33
N ALA A 159 7.18 -13.54 28.37
CA ALA A 159 8.01 -13.90 29.51
C ALA A 159 9.16 -12.91 29.80
N ALA A 160 9.52 -12.04 28.86
CA ALA A 160 10.61 -11.09 29.06
C ALA A 160 10.28 -10.01 30.09
N TRP A 161 9.00 -9.66 30.28
CA TRP A 161 8.55 -8.46 31.01
C TRP A 161 8.29 -8.65 32.50
N ASP A 162 8.87 -9.67 33.13
CA ASP A 162 8.90 -9.79 34.59
C ASP A 162 9.81 -8.70 35.21
N VAL A 163 9.21 -7.55 35.52
CA VAL A 163 9.85 -6.36 36.09
C VAL A 163 8.95 -5.67 37.12
N PRO A 164 9.51 -5.00 38.15
CA PRO A 164 8.72 -4.24 39.13
C PRO A 164 7.84 -3.15 38.53
N CYS A 165 8.18 -2.67 37.32
CA CYS A 165 7.42 -1.67 36.58
C CYS A 165 6.09 -2.18 35.98
N GLY A 166 5.85 -3.50 36.04
CA GLY A 166 4.83 -4.17 35.26
C GLY A 166 5.16 -4.29 33.76
N LYS A 167 4.35 -5.07 33.06
CA LYS A 167 4.46 -5.26 31.60
C LYS A 167 4.12 -3.96 30.86
N PRO A 168 4.97 -3.48 29.93
CA PRO A 168 4.67 -2.26 29.19
C PRO A 168 3.48 -2.43 28.23
N ILE A 169 2.75 -1.34 28.03
CA ILE A 169 1.80 -1.19 26.92
C ILE A 169 2.62 -1.05 25.64
N TRP A 170 2.62 -2.09 24.80
CA TRP A 170 3.44 -2.15 23.58
C TRP A 170 2.62 -1.78 22.34
N LEU A 171 2.99 -0.69 21.68
CA LEU A 171 2.40 -0.22 20.42
C LEU A 171 3.38 -0.44 19.27
N CYS A 172 2.95 -1.09 18.19
CA CYS A 172 3.77 -1.40 17.01
C CYS A 172 3.37 -0.53 15.81
N ALA A 173 4.33 0.11 15.15
CA ALA A 173 4.10 0.87 13.92
C ALA A 173 5.05 0.44 12.80
N HIS A 174 4.51 -0.25 11.78
CA HIS A 174 5.25 -0.64 10.58
C HIS A 174 4.86 0.25 9.39
N LEU A 175 5.82 1.02 8.88
CA LEU A 175 5.59 1.96 7.77
C LEU A 175 5.50 1.28 6.40
N ALA A 176 4.57 1.74 5.57
CA ALA A 176 4.34 1.27 4.22
C ALA A 176 5.52 1.56 3.29
N THR A 177 5.89 0.56 2.47
CA THR A 177 6.83 0.71 1.35
C THR A 177 6.10 0.95 0.02
N SER A 178 4.81 0.65 -0.05
CA SER A 178 3.96 0.79 -1.25
C SER A 178 2.59 1.35 -0.90
N ASP A 179 2.02 2.20 -1.75
CA ASP A 179 0.70 2.80 -1.58
C ASP A 179 -0.45 1.88 -2.03
N ARG A 180 -0.12 0.75 -2.68
CA ARG A 180 -1.06 -0.23 -3.27
C ARG A 180 -1.70 -1.14 -2.24
N ILE A 181 -1.00 -1.44 -1.16
CA ILE A 181 -1.56 -2.21 -0.04
C ILE A 181 -2.22 -1.16 0.89
N PRO A 182 -3.48 -1.34 1.31
CA PRO A 182 -4.11 -0.45 2.28
C PRO A 182 -3.42 -0.59 3.65
N PRO A 183 -3.41 0.45 4.50
CA PRO A 183 -2.97 0.31 5.88
C PRO A 183 -3.96 -0.54 6.67
N VAL A 184 -3.46 -1.40 7.56
CA VAL A 184 -4.28 -2.08 8.57
C VAL A 184 -4.04 -1.36 9.89
N LEU A 185 -5.04 -0.62 10.35
CA LEU A 185 -4.96 0.23 11.54
C LEU A 185 -5.74 -0.41 12.68
N TYR A 186 -5.10 -0.59 13.83
CA TYR A 186 -5.69 -1.02 15.10
C TYR A 186 -6.56 -2.30 15.01
N PRO A 187 -6.06 -3.39 14.39
CA PRO A 187 -6.84 -4.61 14.22
C PRO A 187 -7.20 -5.25 15.56
N SER A 188 -8.40 -5.84 15.65
CA SER A 188 -8.83 -6.68 16.78
C SER A 188 -8.59 -8.19 16.55
N SER A 189 -8.19 -8.58 15.34
CA SER A 189 -7.78 -9.96 15.02
C SER A 189 -6.71 -9.99 13.91
N ASP A 190 -5.95 -11.07 13.83
CA ASP A 190 -4.90 -11.30 12.83
C ASP A 190 -5.43 -11.87 11.50
N ARG A 191 -6.74 -12.14 11.40
CA ARG A 191 -7.37 -12.81 10.24
C ARG A 191 -7.09 -12.14 8.90
N HIS A 192 -6.96 -10.81 8.90
CA HIS A 192 -6.69 -10.00 7.70
C HIS A 192 -5.22 -9.56 7.59
N LEU A 193 -4.35 -10.02 8.49
CA LEU A 193 -2.91 -9.78 8.39
C LEU A 193 -2.24 -10.87 7.55
N PRO A 194 -1.24 -10.51 6.71
CA PRO A 194 -0.38 -11.48 6.03
C PRO A 194 0.21 -12.50 7.01
N SER A 195 0.50 -13.70 6.53
CA SER A 195 1.28 -14.69 7.28
C SER A 195 2.73 -14.20 7.52
N GLY A 196 3.42 -14.84 8.46
CA GLY A 196 4.80 -14.50 8.81
C GLY A 196 4.91 -13.42 9.90
N PRO A 197 6.04 -12.66 9.95
CA PRO A 197 6.41 -11.82 11.10
C PRO A 197 5.36 -10.77 11.52
N VAL A 198 4.48 -10.35 10.62
CA VAL A 198 3.41 -9.38 10.89
C VAL A 198 2.41 -9.90 11.94
N ARG A 199 2.16 -11.22 12.00
CA ARG A 199 1.33 -11.82 13.06
C ARG A 199 2.03 -11.81 14.42
N GLY A 200 3.35 -11.98 14.43
CA GLY A 200 4.17 -11.77 15.62
C GLY A 200 4.06 -10.35 16.16
N LEU A 201 4.12 -9.33 15.29
CA LEU A 201 3.88 -7.93 15.68
C LEU A 201 2.49 -7.71 16.28
N PHE A 202 1.45 -8.40 15.79
CA PHE A 202 0.09 -8.34 16.34
C PHE A 202 0.00 -9.03 17.71
N GLN A 203 0.68 -10.17 17.88
CA GLN A 203 0.69 -10.94 19.12
C GLN A 203 1.41 -10.18 20.25
N MET A 204 2.53 -9.50 19.95
CA MET A 204 3.23 -8.60 20.89
C MET A 204 2.45 -7.31 21.18
N ALA A 205 1.76 -6.75 20.19
CA ALA A 205 1.02 -5.50 20.35
C ALA A 205 -0.09 -5.65 21.40
N SER A 206 -0.10 -4.76 22.39
CA SER A 206 -1.07 -4.78 23.49
C SER A 206 -2.48 -4.37 23.02
N GLU A 207 -3.53 -4.83 23.71
CA GLU A 207 -4.87 -4.24 23.54
C GLU A 207 -4.82 -2.76 23.97
N ILE A 208 -5.47 -1.87 23.21
CA ILE A 208 -5.38 -0.42 23.41
C ILE A 208 -6.12 -0.03 24.70
N PRO A 209 -5.46 0.60 25.70
CA PRO A 209 -6.13 1.07 26.91
C PRO A 209 -7.16 2.16 26.62
N GLU A 210 -8.22 2.22 27.41
CA GLU A 210 -9.35 3.13 27.17
C GLU A 210 -8.97 4.62 27.06
N PRO A 211 -8.03 5.20 27.85
CA PRO A 211 -7.59 6.58 27.65
C PRO A 211 -6.99 6.85 26.26
N LEU A 212 -6.26 5.87 25.70
CA LEU A 212 -5.69 5.94 24.37
C LEU A 212 -6.76 5.71 23.30
N ALA A 213 -7.66 4.75 23.51
CA ALA A 213 -8.78 4.46 22.60
C ALA A 213 -9.76 5.64 22.51
N GLY A 214 -10.06 6.30 23.63
CA GLY A 214 -10.85 7.53 23.69
C GLY A 214 -10.18 8.67 22.94
N SER A 215 -8.87 8.90 23.17
CA SER A 215 -8.10 9.91 22.43
C SER A 215 -8.10 9.66 20.91
N LEU A 216 -7.97 8.40 20.49
CA LEU A 216 -8.05 8.00 19.08
C LEU A 216 -9.46 8.22 18.49
N ARG A 217 -10.53 7.88 19.22
CA ARG A 217 -11.92 8.15 18.81
C ARG A 217 -12.21 9.65 18.68
N SER A 218 -11.72 10.47 19.60
CA SER A 218 -11.79 11.94 19.51
C SER A 218 -11.03 12.48 18.30
N ALA A 219 -9.93 11.85 17.89
CA ALA A 219 -9.20 12.12 16.65
C ALA A 219 -9.85 11.51 15.38
N GLN A 220 -11.12 11.07 15.48
CA GLN A 220 -11.92 10.44 14.42
C GLN A 220 -11.27 9.17 13.82
N VAL A 221 -10.49 8.44 14.62
CA VAL A 221 -9.94 7.15 14.23
C VAL A 221 -10.95 6.05 14.62
N PRO A 222 -11.37 5.16 13.69
CA PRO A 222 -12.23 4.05 14.02
C PRO A 222 -11.46 3.01 14.84
N ILE A 223 -11.87 2.81 16.09
CA ILE A 223 -11.28 1.82 17.02
C ILE A 223 -12.38 0.85 17.42
N GLY A 224 -12.23 -0.42 17.01
CA GLY A 224 -13.14 -1.51 17.40
C GLY A 224 -12.89 -2.03 18.82
N PRO A 225 -13.81 -2.84 19.38
CA PRO A 225 -13.57 -3.54 20.64
C PRO A 225 -12.36 -4.46 20.52
N ARG A 226 -11.54 -4.51 21.58
CA ARG A 226 -10.29 -5.31 21.65
C ARG A 226 -9.27 -4.99 20.54
N ALA A 227 -9.34 -3.80 19.96
CA ALA A 227 -8.33 -3.31 19.04
C ALA A 227 -6.94 -3.33 19.70
N ARG A 228 -5.94 -3.84 18.98
CA ARG A 228 -4.55 -3.86 19.42
C ARG A 228 -3.77 -2.67 18.87
N GLY A 229 -2.73 -2.27 19.58
CA GLY A 229 -1.84 -1.14 19.28
C GLY A 229 -0.95 -1.32 18.05
N LEU A 230 -1.41 -2.00 16.99
CA LEU A 230 -0.68 -2.22 15.75
C LEU A 230 -1.20 -1.30 14.65
N ILE A 231 -0.30 -0.53 14.03
CA ILE A 231 -0.52 0.03 12.69
C ILE A 231 0.44 -0.66 11.71
N TYR A 232 -0.12 -1.44 10.79
CA TYR A 232 0.63 -2.18 9.78
C TYR A 232 0.46 -1.57 8.40
N ASN A 233 1.57 -1.53 7.64
CA ASN A 233 1.65 -0.88 6.34
C ASN A 233 1.08 0.57 6.40
N ALA A 234 1.47 1.28 7.46
CA ALA A 234 0.98 2.60 7.81
C ALA A 234 1.60 3.70 6.95
N ARG A 235 0.82 4.71 6.59
CA ARG A 235 1.32 5.95 5.96
C ARG A 235 1.90 6.88 7.02
N MET A 236 2.65 7.89 6.58
CA MET A 236 3.21 8.89 7.48
C MET A 236 2.13 9.65 8.28
N THR A 237 0.94 9.85 7.69
CA THR A 237 -0.24 10.41 8.38
C THR A 237 -0.67 9.57 9.57
N ASP A 238 -0.56 8.25 9.47
CA ASP A 238 -1.14 7.31 10.43
C ASP A 238 -0.20 7.15 11.62
N LEU A 239 1.12 7.13 11.36
CA LEU A 239 2.15 7.28 12.40
C LEU A 239 1.99 8.61 13.14
N ILE A 240 1.80 9.72 12.43
CA ILE A 240 1.64 11.02 13.07
C ILE A 240 0.38 11.08 13.93
N ARG A 241 -0.74 10.48 13.49
CA ARG A 241 -1.96 10.34 14.32
C ARG A 241 -1.66 9.53 15.59
N LEU A 242 -1.04 8.35 15.45
CA LEU A 242 -0.65 7.48 16.57
C LEU A 242 0.20 8.23 17.61
N LEU A 243 1.24 8.94 17.18
CA LEU A 243 2.09 9.68 18.11
C LEU A 243 1.38 10.91 18.71
N SER A 244 0.53 11.60 17.94
CA SER A 244 -0.10 12.85 18.39
C SER A 244 -1.07 12.71 19.56
N VAL A 245 -1.62 11.52 19.78
CA VAL A 245 -2.52 11.22 20.93
C VAL A 245 -1.76 10.81 22.20
N VAL A 246 -0.45 10.57 22.12
CA VAL A 246 0.37 10.11 23.25
C VAL A 246 0.44 11.16 24.37
N PRO A 247 0.72 12.45 24.13
CA PRO A 247 0.76 13.45 25.20
C PRO A 247 -0.58 13.59 25.93
N THR A 248 -1.71 13.52 25.20
CA THR A 248 -3.05 13.57 25.79
C THR A 248 -3.32 12.35 26.68
N CYS A 249 -2.99 11.14 26.20
CA CYS A 249 -3.13 9.92 26.98
C CYS A 249 -2.30 9.93 28.28
N LEU A 250 -1.07 10.45 28.21
CA LEU A 250 -0.19 10.60 29.37
C LEU A 250 -0.68 11.69 30.34
N ALA A 251 -1.25 12.79 29.83
CA ALA A 251 -1.83 13.85 30.67
C ALA A 251 -3.06 13.34 31.46
N THR A 252 -3.95 12.56 30.82
CA THR A 252 -5.09 11.93 31.52
C THR A 252 -4.64 10.94 32.60
N GLN A 253 -3.55 10.20 32.36
CA GLN A 253 -2.96 9.31 33.37
C GLN A 253 -2.37 10.08 34.56
N ALA A 254 -1.69 11.20 34.32
CA ALA A 254 -1.19 12.07 35.38
C ALA A 254 -2.34 12.67 36.22
N ALA A 255 -3.40 13.18 35.57
CA ALA A 255 -4.56 13.79 36.24
C ALA A 255 -5.35 12.79 37.11
N GLY A 256 -5.54 11.56 36.64
CA GLY A 256 -6.20 10.51 37.43
C GLY A 256 -5.40 10.07 38.68
N THR A 257 -4.11 10.41 38.74
CA THR A 257 -3.27 10.16 39.92
C THR A 257 -3.50 11.21 41.02
N THR A 258 -3.75 12.47 40.65
CA THR A 258 -4.06 13.55 41.60
C THR A 258 -5.47 13.44 42.19
N GLU A 259 -6.50 13.07 41.43
CA GLU A 259 -7.85 12.89 41.98
C GLU A 259 -7.93 11.72 42.98
N ARG A 260 -7.22 10.62 42.71
CA ARG A 260 -7.26 9.43 43.58
C ARG A 260 -6.53 9.60 44.92
N ALA A 261 -5.72 10.65 45.06
CA ALA A 261 -5.08 11.06 46.30
C ALA A 261 -5.94 12.04 47.15
N ALA A 262 -7.09 12.48 46.62
CA ALA A 262 -7.85 13.61 47.17
C ALA A 262 -9.24 13.24 47.74
N THR A 263 -9.49 11.96 48.06
CA THR A 263 -10.74 11.51 48.69
C THR A 263 -10.50 11.02 50.12
N PRO A 264 -10.83 11.81 51.16
CA PRO A 264 -10.90 11.32 52.53
C PRO A 264 -12.09 10.36 52.66
N GLU A 265 -11.83 9.15 53.13
CA GLU A 265 -12.86 8.13 53.34
C GLU A 265 -13.71 8.51 54.58
N MET A 266 -14.95 8.96 54.35
CA MET A 266 -15.95 9.17 55.41
C MET A 266 -16.89 7.95 55.52
N PRO A 267 -17.20 7.43 56.73
CA PRO A 267 -18.03 6.24 56.88
C PRO A 267 -19.51 6.51 56.55
N ALA A 268 -20.14 5.58 55.83
CA ALA A 268 -21.56 5.67 55.50
C ALA A 268 -22.47 5.37 56.71
N PRO A 269 -23.57 6.13 56.92
CA PRO A 269 -24.59 5.79 57.90
C PRO A 269 -25.57 4.73 57.37
N LYS A 270 -26.12 3.92 58.29
CA LYS A 270 -27.14 2.90 57.98
C LYS A 270 -28.49 3.56 57.63
N PRO A 271 -29.27 3.01 56.67
CA PRO A 271 -30.69 3.34 56.52
C PRO A 271 -31.54 2.64 57.59
N ALA A 272 -32.55 3.33 58.10
CA ALA A 272 -33.63 2.76 58.89
C ALA A 272 -34.92 2.64 58.06
N GLU A 273 -35.82 1.76 58.48
CA GLU A 273 -37.11 1.50 57.83
C GLU A 273 -38.13 2.63 58.07
N SER A 274 -39.10 2.82 57.15
CA SER A 274 -40.55 2.76 57.46
C SER A 274 -41.48 3.23 56.31
N SER A 275 -42.47 2.37 56.01
CA SER A 275 -43.89 2.61 55.63
C SER A 275 -44.40 3.94 55.03
N GLY A 276 -45.38 3.86 54.11
CA GLY A 276 -46.58 4.71 54.20
C GLY A 276 -47.24 5.22 52.90
N GLU A 277 -48.14 4.41 52.33
CA GLU A 277 -49.44 4.75 51.71
C GLU A 277 -49.67 5.94 50.72
N GLU A 278 -50.08 5.55 49.51
CA GLU A 278 -51.28 5.98 48.74
C GLU A 278 -51.37 7.32 47.95
N LYS A 279 -52.45 7.37 47.13
CA LYS A 279 -52.65 8.03 45.81
C LYS A 279 -53.92 8.92 45.86
N PRO A 280 -54.23 9.82 44.90
CA PRO A 280 -54.83 9.44 43.58
C PRO A 280 -54.38 10.33 42.38
N SER A 281 -54.33 9.83 41.12
CA SER A 281 -55.33 9.97 40.01
C SER A 281 -55.48 11.39 39.41
N ALA A 282 -55.65 11.65 38.09
CA ALA A 282 -55.92 10.83 36.88
C ALA A 282 -55.14 11.44 35.66
N ALA A 283 -55.30 11.12 34.36
CA ALA A 283 -56.19 10.25 33.57
C ALA A 283 -55.54 9.83 32.20
N ALA A 284 -56.34 9.14 31.36
CA ALA A 284 -56.42 9.07 29.88
C ALA A 284 -55.30 9.68 28.98
N SER A 285 -54.90 9.12 27.83
CA SER A 285 -55.25 7.89 27.07
C SER A 285 -54.27 7.77 25.85
N GLU A 286 -54.14 6.72 25.03
CA GLU A 286 -54.90 5.47 24.84
C GLU A 286 -53.94 4.31 24.38
N GLN A 287 -54.43 3.32 23.63
CA GLN A 287 -53.75 2.19 22.96
C GLN A 287 -54.56 1.80 21.68
N PRO A 288 -54.27 0.75 20.86
CA PRO A 288 -53.44 -0.45 21.13
C PRO A 288 -52.51 -0.95 19.99
N ALA A 289 -51.69 -1.96 20.34
CA ALA A 289 -51.05 -2.93 19.42
C ALA A 289 -52.12 -3.94 18.88
N ALA A 290 -51.86 -4.93 18.02
CA ALA A 290 -50.92 -6.07 18.09
C ALA A 290 -51.11 -6.92 16.78
N THR A 291 -50.59 -8.13 16.51
CA THR A 291 -49.97 -9.21 17.31
C THR A 291 -49.16 -10.16 16.38
N LEU A 292 -48.20 -10.91 16.93
CA LEU A 292 -47.66 -12.16 16.32
C LEU A 292 -48.62 -13.36 16.58
N PRO A 293 -48.40 -14.55 15.97
CA PRO A 293 -47.66 -15.61 16.69
C PRO A 293 -46.84 -16.59 15.79
N VAL A 294 -46.36 -17.69 16.42
CA VAL A 294 -45.28 -18.62 16.00
C VAL A 294 -45.80 -20.06 15.77
N SER A 295 -44.97 -20.92 15.14
CA SER A 295 -45.03 -22.42 15.04
C SER A 295 -45.57 -22.94 13.69
N GLY A 296 -45.09 -24.04 13.08
CA GLY A 296 -44.00 -24.98 13.43
C GLY A 296 -44.02 -26.23 12.51
N ALA A 297 -43.13 -27.21 12.77
CA ALA A 297 -43.04 -28.56 12.16
C ALA A 297 -42.40 -28.73 10.75
N ALA A 298 -41.83 -29.93 10.55
CA ALA A 298 -41.20 -30.44 9.33
C ALA A 298 -41.87 -31.74 8.87
N PRO A 299 -41.61 -32.21 7.63
CA PRO A 299 -41.49 -33.65 7.40
C PRO A 299 -40.32 -34.06 6.47
N THR A 300 -40.16 -35.36 6.25
CA THR A 300 -38.95 -36.05 5.76
C THR A 300 -39.05 -36.72 4.38
N GLY A 301 -37.95 -36.68 3.60
CA GLY A 301 -37.55 -37.67 2.58
C GLY A 301 -38.14 -37.50 1.15
N PRO A 302 -37.63 -38.24 0.13
CA PRO A 302 -36.48 -39.15 0.07
C PRO A 302 -35.33 -38.66 -0.87
N PRO A 303 -34.19 -39.35 -0.99
CA PRO A 303 -33.12 -38.99 -1.94
C PRO A 303 -33.34 -39.59 -3.34
N SER A 304 -32.78 -38.97 -4.38
CA SER A 304 -32.67 -39.58 -5.71
C SER A 304 -31.24 -39.44 -6.23
N GLU A 305 -30.61 -40.59 -6.46
CA GLU A 305 -29.39 -40.71 -7.25
C GLU A 305 -29.68 -40.35 -8.71
N LEU A 306 -28.71 -39.75 -9.42
CA LEU A 306 -28.59 -39.91 -10.87
C LEU A 306 -27.16 -39.55 -11.33
N THR A 307 -26.38 -40.62 -11.55
CA THR A 307 -25.36 -40.78 -12.60
C THR A 307 -24.32 -39.67 -12.83
N ALA A 308 -23.08 -39.97 -12.43
CA ALA A 308 -21.90 -39.42 -13.10
C ALA A 308 -21.74 -40.04 -14.50
N THR A 309 -21.54 -39.22 -15.53
CA THR A 309 -21.07 -39.65 -16.86
C THR A 309 -20.04 -38.67 -17.43
N GLY A 310 -19.04 -39.23 -18.09
CA GLY A 310 -17.74 -38.61 -18.39
C GLY A 310 -17.72 -37.19 -18.96
N LEU A 311 -16.89 -36.33 -18.34
CA LEU A 311 -16.22 -35.22 -19.00
C LEU A 311 -14.81 -35.65 -19.41
N SER A 312 -14.70 -36.20 -20.61
CA SER A 312 -13.42 -36.52 -21.25
C SER A 312 -12.65 -35.23 -21.55
N SER A 313 -11.43 -35.12 -21.04
CA SER A 313 -10.55 -33.97 -21.33
C SER A 313 -9.98 -34.04 -22.75
N PRO A 314 -9.96 -32.92 -23.51
CA PRO A 314 -9.06 -32.76 -24.63
C PRO A 314 -7.82 -31.98 -24.19
N THR A 315 -6.76 -32.71 -23.87
CA THR A 315 -5.39 -32.20 -23.77
C THR A 315 -4.75 -32.19 -25.17
N ALA A 316 -3.79 -31.29 -25.40
CA ALA A 316 -3.11 -31.00 -26.68
C ALA A 316 -3.95 -30.09 -27.63
N LEU A 317 -3.36 -29.17 -28.41
CA LEU A 317 -2.02 -29.21 -29.01
C LEU A 317 -1.22 -27.91 -28.80
N PHE A 318 -0.05 -28.01 -28.15
CA PHE A 318 1.07 -27.10 -28.42
C PHE A 318 2.14 -27.88 -29.18
N ARG A 319 2.48 -27.40 -30.38
CA ARG A 319 3.37 -28.05 -31.33
C ARG A 319 4.82 -27.80 -30.93
N THR A 320 5.53 -28.83 -30.47
CA THR A 320 6.97 -28.75 -30.25
C THR A 320 7.72 -28.81 -31.59
N ALA A 321 8.69 -27.90 -31.77
CA ALA A 321 9.67 -27.96 -32.85
C ALA A 321 10.99 -28.55 -32.30
N PRO A 322 11.84 -29.15 -33.16
CA PRO A 322 12.87 -30.10 -32.72
C PRO A 322 14.09 -29.44 -32.09
N GLY A 323 14.80 -30.20 -31.24
CA GLY A 323 15.92 -29.70 -30.45
C GLY A 323 17.26 -29.70 -31.16
N GLU A 324 18.16 -28.85 -30.66
CA GLU A 324 19.57 -28.81 -31.02
C GLU A 324 20.43 -29.29 -29.84
N ARG A 325 21.58 -29.89 -30.15
CA ARG A 325 22.56 -30.40 -29.17
C ARG A 325 23.52 -29.27 -28.75
N PRO A 326 24.13 -29.31 -27.55
CA PRO A 326 25.09 -28.30 -27.14
C PRO A 326 26.39 -28.41 -27.95
N GLY A 327 26.76 -27.32 -28.60
CA GLY A 327 28.13 -27.04 -29.05
C GLY A 327 28.68 -25.86 -28.26
N GLU A 328 29.97 -25.90 -27.94
CA GLU A 328 30.65 -24.88 -27.12
C GLU A 328 31.06 -23.64 -27.92
N GLU A 329 31.64 -22.69 -27.17
CA GLU A 329 32.33 -21.47 -27.59
C GLU A 329 31.45 -20.23 -27.88
N GLY A 330 32.00 -19.08 -27.46
CA GLY A 330 31.20 -17.92 -27.10
C GLY A 330 31.00 -16.89 -28.21
N SER A 331 29.90 -16.14 -28.10
CA SER A 331 29.72 -14.87 -28.80
C SER A 331 28.91 -13.91 -27.93
N ALA A 332 29.11 -12.61 -28.13
CA ALA A 332 28.53 -11.56 -27.29
C ALA A 332 26.99 -11.56 -27.36
N HIS A 333 26.33 -11.35 -26.22
CA HIS A 333 24.88 -11.20 -26.15
C HIS A 333 24.42 -9.95 -26.95
N ILE A 334 23.94 -10.16 -28.17
CA ILE A 334 23.17 -9.15 -28.91
C ILE A 334 21.85 -8.97 -28.16
N ALA A 335 21.69 -7.83 -27.49
CA ALA A 335 20.47 -7.51 -26.76
C ALA A 335 19.34 -7.20 -27.73
N GLY A 336 18.38 -8.13 -27.86
CA GLY A 336 17.21 -7.97 -28.73
C GLY A 336 16.37 -6.74 -28.35
N ARG A 337 15.87 -6.03 -29.36
CA ARG A 337 15.04 -4.83 -29.17
C ARG A 337 13.61 -5.21 -28.74
N LEU A 338 12.96 -4.30 -28.03
CA LEU A 338 11.63 -4.51 -27.46
C LEU A 338 10.69 -3.39 -27.91
N PHE A 339 9.51 -3.73 -28.43
CA PHE A 339 8.46 -2.76 -28.73
C PHE A 339 7.40 -2.77 -27.63
N CYS A 340 7.09 -1.61 -27.05
CA CYS A 340 6.03 -1.43 -26.07
C CYS A 340 4.91 -0.57 -26.68
N LEU A 341 3.83 -1.22 -27.12
CA LEU A 341 2.66 -0.56 -27.69
C LEU A 341 1.56 -0.41 -26.62
N MET A 342 1.15 0.82 -26.35
CA MET A 342 -0.04 1.12 -25.55
C MET A 342 -1.24 1.24 -26.48
N LEU A 343 -2.33 0.54 -26.14
CA LEU A 343 -3.58 0.51 -26.91
C LEU A 343 -4.71 1.05 -26.03
N LEU A 344 -5.17 2.28 -26.29
CA LEU A 344 -6.12 3.00 -25.43
C LEU A 344 -7.55 2.99 -26.01
N ASP A 345 -8.46 2.38 -25.27
CA ASP A 345 -9.91 2.45 -25.48
C ASP A 345 -10.44 3.85 -25.07
N ARG A 346 -10.96 4.61 -26.03
CA ARG A 346 -11.63 5.91 -25.79
C ARG A 346 -13.11 5.78 -25.45
N SER A 347 -13.68 4.58 -25.53
CA SER A 347 -15.09 4.35 -25.24
C SER A 347 -15.44 4.84 -23.84
N ALA A 348 -16.62 5.43 -23.67
CA ALA A 348 -17.27 5.65 -22.38
C ALA A 348 -18.77 5.32 -22.50
N GLN A 349 -19.40 4.92 -21.40
CA GLN A 349 -20.86 4.65 -21.40
C GLN A 349 -21.67 5.94 -21.67
N GLU A 350 -21.23 7.07 -21.11
CA GLU A 350 -21.86 8.39 -21.28
C GLU A 350 -20.79 9.45 -21.59
N PRO A 351 -20.34 9.58 -22.86
CA PRO A 351 -19.23 10.46 -23.22
C PRO A 351 -19.47 11.92 -22.87
N ALA A 352 -20.71 12.40 -23.02
CA ALA A 352 -21.10 13.78 -22.70
C ALA A 352 -21.09 14.10 -21.20
N GLN A 353 -21.10 13.08 -20.31
CA GLN A 353 -21.03 13.25 -18.85
C GLN A 353 -19.65 12.87 -18.28
N ALA A 354 -18.63 12.74 -19.13
CA ALA A 354 -17.36 12.17 -18.74
C ALA A 354 -16.48 13.10 -17.87
N GLY A 355 -16.68 13.00 -16.56
CA GLY A 355 -15.84 13.67 -15.56
C GLY A 355 -14.50 12.94 -15.26
N PRO A 356 -13.61 13.57 -14.46
CA PRO A 356 -12.25 13.08 -14.16
C PRO A 356 -12.18 11.78 -13.34
N LYS A 357 -13.33 11.22 -12.92
CA LYS A 357 -13.41 9.95 -12.19
C LYS A 357 -13.93 8.78 -13.03
N THR A 358 -14.34 9.02 -14.27
CA THR A 358 -14.82 7.97 -15.19
C THR A 358 -13.75 6.92 -15.48
N PRO A 359 -14.12 5.71 -15.92
CA PRO A 359 -13.13 4.71 -16.30
C PRO A 359 -12.17 5.19 -17.39
N PHE A 360 -12.68 5.84 -18.44
CA PHE A 360 -11.83 6.41 -19.49
C PHE A 360 -10.80 7.39 -18.93
N ALA A 361 -11.21 8.36 -18.10
CA ALA A 361 -10.27 9.30 -17.46
C ALA A 361 -9.20 8.58 -16.64
N ARG A 362 -9.55 7.50 -15.92
CA ARG A 362 -8.61 6.64 -15.18
C ARG A 362 -7.63 5.91 -16.10
N LEU A 363 -8.08 5.42 -17.26
CA LEU A 363 -7.23 4.77 -18.26
C LEU A 363 -6.25 5.76 -18.91
N GLN A 364 -6.73 6.93 -19.32
CA GLN A 364 -5.90 8.02 -19.88
C GLN A 364 -4.85 8.52 -18.87
N GLU A 365 -5.23 8.68 -17.60
CA GLU A 365 -4.30 8.98 -16.50
C GLU A 365 -3.19 7.92 -16.38
N GLU A 366 -3.56 6.64 -16.47
CA GLU A 366 -2.62 5.51 -16.33
C GLU A 366 -1.67 5.40 -17.53
N VAL A 367 -2.14 5.60 -18.77
CA VAL A 367 -1.27 5.70 -19.98
C VAL A 367 -0.23 6.80 -19.78
N ASN A 368 -0.67 8.01 -19.42
CA ASN A 368 0.23 9.13 -19.13
C ASN A 368 1.21 8.83 -17.99
N ARG A 369 0.79 8.05 -16.97
CA ARG A 369 1.66 7.63 -15.87
C ARG A 369 2.73 6.63 -16.33
N LEU A 370 2.40 5.69 -17.21
CA LEU A 370 3.34 4.70 -17.73
C LEU A 370 4.35 5.33 -18.70
N LEU A 371 3.89 6.11 -19.68
CA LEU A 371 4.77 6.87 -20.58
C LEU A 371 5.65 7.85 -19.79
N GLY A 372 5.07 8.54 -18.80
CA GLY A 372 5.79 9.44 -17.90
C GLY A 372 6.75 8.75 -16.91
N ARG A 373 6.73 7.42 -16.79
CA ARG A 373 7.81 6.63 -16.15
C ARG A 373 8.89 6.29 -17.16
N MET A 374 8.52 5.76 -18.32
CA MET A 374 9.45 5.38 -19.39
C MET A 374 10.28 6.58 -19.89
N ALA A 375 9.72 7.78 -19.91
CA ALA A 375 10.42 9.01 -20.27
C ALA A 375 11.41 9.52 -19.20
N ARG A 376 11.35 9.02 -17.94
CA ARG A 376 12.25 9.43 -16.84
C ARG A 376 13.39 8.46 -16.58
N ARG A 377 13.31 7.26 -17.14
CA ARG A 377 14.23 6.15 -16.89
C ARG A 377 14.74 5.68 -18.23
N ASP A 378 16.06 5.60 -18.40
CA ASP A 378 16.58 5.13 -19.68
C ASP A 378 16.27 3.63 -19.86
N HIS A 379 15.68 3.32 -21.01
CA HIS A 379 15.29 1.98 -21.45
C HIS A 379 15.95 1.71 -22.81
N PRO A 380 17.28 1.50 -22.85
CA PRO A 380 18.01 1.33 -24.10
C PRO A 380 17.56 0.05 -24.80
N GLY A 381 17.28 0.17 -26.11
CA GLY A 381 16.72 -0.90 -26.94
C GLY A 381 15.19 -1.04 -26.87
N VAL A 382 14.48 -0.13 -26.21
CA VAL A 382 13.00 -0.11 -26.17
C VAL A 382 12.44 0.97 -27.08
N ASP A 383 11.57 0.56 -28.00
CA ASP A 383 10.73 1.43 -28.82
C ASP A 383 9.31 1.48 -28.24
N VAL A 384 8.63 2.61 -28.37
CA VAL A 384 7.33 2.89 -27.74
C VAL A 384 6.34 3.38 -28.78
N GLY A 385 5.10 2.89 -28.73
CA GLY A 385 3.98 3.39 -29.54
C GLY A 385 2.75 3.61 -28.67
N LEU A 386 1.87 4.52 -29.10
CA LEU A 386 0.53 4.71 -28.54
C LEU A 386 -0.49 4.75 -29.68
N LEU A 387 -1.47 3.88 -29.61
CA LEU A 387 -2.63 3.84 -30.50
C LEU A 387 -3.89 3.97 -29.65
N ALA A 388 -4.70 4.98 -29.91
CA ALA A 388 -6.01 5.14 -29.29
C ALA A 388 -7.11 4.76 -30.30
N TYR A 389 -8.20 4.18 -29.84
CA TYR A 389 -9.35 3.81 -30.67
C TYR A 389 -10.67 4.26 -30.05
N GLY A 390 -11.64 4.64 -30.87
CA GLY A 390 -12.95 5.15 -30.42
C GLY A 390 -13.97 5.19 -31.55
N ALA A 391 -15.17 5.68 -31.27
CA ALA A 391 -16.17 5.99 -32.31
C ALA A 391 -15.83 7.31 -33.00
N SER A 392 -15.90 7.34 -34.33
CA SER A 392 -16.00 8.56 -35.13
C SER A 392 -17.41 9.16 -35.03
N ASP A 393 -17.60 10.35 -35.62
CA ASP A 393 -18.94 10.97 -35.80
C ASP A 393 -19.90 10.12 -36.64
N THR A 394 -19.38 9.19 -37.46
CA THR A 394 -20.16 8.22 -38.26
C THR A 394 -20.43 6.90 -37.52
N ALA A 395 -20.00 6.79 -36.26
CA ALA A 395 -19.98 5.56 -35.44
C ALA A 395 -19.07 4.43 -35.95
N ASP A 396 -18.22 4.69 -36.95
CA ASP A 396 -17.13 3.80 -37.36
C ASP A 396 -15.99 3.83 -36.34
N VAL A 397 -15.11 2.81 -36.36
CA VAL A 397 -13.94 2.77 -35.48
C VAL A 397 -12.85 3.71 -35.97
N GLU A 398 -12.68 4.84 -35.30
CA GLU A 398 -11.57 5.77 -35.48
C GLU A 398 -10.31 5.23 -34.79
N LEU A 399 -9.16 5.34 -35.46
CA LEU A 399 -7.83 5.05 -34.92
C LEU A 399 -7.00 6.34 -34.92
N SER A 400 -6.40 6.66 -33.78
CA SER A 400 -5.60 7.87 -33.57
C SER A 400 -4.23 7.52 -33.00
N ASP A 401 -3.16 8.06 -33.60
CA ASP A 401 -1.81 7.97 -33.05
C ASP A 401 -1.64 8.99 -31.92
N GLY A 402 -1.42 8.51 -30.70
CA GLY A 402 -1.31 9.34 -29.50
C GLY A 402 0.08 9.91 -29.24
N LEU A 403 0.99 9.84 -30.22
CA LEU A 403 2.35 10.41 -30.17
C LEU A 403 2.65 11.03 -31.54
N ASP A 404 3.52 12.05 -31.57
CA ASP A 404 3.94 12.76 -32.80
C ASP A 404 4.49 11.85 -33.92
N ARG A 405 4.86 10.61 -33.57
CA ARG A 405 5.25 9.55 -34.50
C ARG A 405 4.64 8.22 -34.04
N PRO A 406 4.25 7.31 -34.96
CA PRO A 406 3.66 6.02 -34.60
C PRO A 406 4.53 5.13 -33.70
N ILE A 407 5.86 5.34 -33.75
CA ILE A 407 6.89 4.68 -32.95
C ILE A 407 7.96 5.71 -32.56
N VAL A 408 8.35 5.74 -31.28
CA VAL A 408 9.36 6.64 -30.70
C VAL A 408 10.29 5.82 -29.78
N PRO A 409 11.63 5.92 -29.89
CA PRO A 409 12.55 5.28 -28.94
C PRO A 409 12.32 5.81 -27.51
N ALA A 410 12.39 4.95 -26.48
CA ALA A 410 12.06 5.32 -25.10
C ALA A 410 12.86 6.53 -24.57
N GLY A 411 14.14 6.64 -24.92
CA GLY A 411 14.98 7.81 -24.56
C GLY A 411 14.56 9.12 -25.25
N GLY A 412 13.85 9.06 -26.38
CA GLY A 412 13.26 10.22 -27.06
C GLY A 412 11.86 10.57 -26.57
N LEU A 413 11.24 9.71 -25.74
CA LEU A 413 9.82 9.83 -25.37
C LEU A 413 9.53 11.15 -24.66
N ALA A 414 10.44 11.67 -23.83
CA ALA A 414 10.25 12.96 -23.14
C ALA A 414 10.01 14.15 -24.10
N GLY A 415 10.52 14.09 -25.33
CA GLY A 415 10.30 15.11 -26.37
C GLY A 415 8.99 14.94 -27.15
N ALA A 416 8.33 13.77 -27.06
CA ALA A 416 7.05 13.47 -27.70
C ALA A 416 5.86 13.66 -26.72
N ALA A 417 6.04 14.45 -25.68
CA ALA A 417 4.96 14.83 -24.75
C ALA A 417 4.27 16.09 -25.26
N LEU A 418 2.95 16.04 -25.44
CA LEU A 418 2.11 17.17 -25.85
C LEU A 418 2.34 18.42 -24.99
N ARG A 419 2.53 18.23 -23.67
CA ARG A 419 2.82 19.31 -22.71
C ARG A 419 3.42 18.78 -21.41
N SER A 420 4.02 19.68 -20.64
CA SER A 420 4.31 19.43 -19.22
C SER A 420 3.37 20.23 -18.33
N GLU A 421 2.75 19.57 -17.36
CA GLU A 421 1.90 20.17 -16.35
C GLU A 421 2.60 20.19 -14.99
N GLN A 422 2.51 21.30 -14.26
CA GLN A 422 2.88 21.31 -12.84
C GLN A 422 1.70 20.75 -12.03
N VAL A 423 1.75 19.46 -11.72
CA VAL A 423 0.79 18.84 -10.82
C VAL A 423 1.23 19.11 -9.39
N VAL A 424 0.36 19.77 -8.63
CA VAL A 424 0.55 20.05 -7.22
C VAL A 424 0.14 18.81 -6.41
N GLU A 425 1.09 17.92 -6.14
CA GLU A 425 0.83 16.71 -5.36
C GLU A 425 0.87 17.04 -3.87
N LYS A 426 -0.25 16.82 -3.16
CA LYS A 426 -0.34 16.99 -1.71
C LYS A 426 0.28 15.79 -0.99
N VAL A 427 1.61 15.84 -0.86
CA VAL A 427 2.43 14.84 -0.16
C VAL A 427 2.46 15.14 1.34
N PRO A 428 2.31 14.16 2.25
CA PRO A 428 2.45 14.41 3.69
C PRO A 428 3.80 15.06 4.03
N ASN A 429 3.78 16.22 4.69
CA ASN A 429 5.00 16.97 5.03
C ASN A 429 5.80 16.37 6.19
N GLY A 430 5.18 15.43 6.89
CA GLY A 430 5.76 14.72 8.01
C GLY A 430 5.59 15.36 9.38
N ILE A 431 4.94 16.52 9.43
CA ILE A 431 4.53 17.22 10.65
C ILE A 431 3.01 17.44 10.68
N GLY A 432 2.25 16.53 10.08
CA GLY A 432 0.78 16.51 10.09
C GLY A 432 0.10 17.46 9.10
N GLY A 433 0.87 18.16 8.27
CA GLY A 433 0.37 18.93 7.13
C GLY A 433 0.65 18.25 5.80
N LEU A 434 0.23 18.89 4.71
CA LEU A 434 0.50 18.48 3.35
C LEU A 434 1.48 19.49 2.73
N VAL A 435 2.62 19.02 2.19
CA VAL A 435 3.38 19.83 1.23
C VAL A 435 2.71 19.67 -0.12
N GLU A 436 2.40 20.80 -0.71
CA GLU A 436 2.15 20.91 -2.13
C GLU A 436 3.48 20.81 -2.87
N VAL A 437 3.83 19.60 -3.32
CA VAL A 437 5.03 19.34 -4.11
C VAL A 437 4.67 19.54 -5.57
N ASN A 438 5.17 20.64 -6.16
CA ASN A 438 5.05 20.86 -7.61
C ASN A 438 5.88 19.79 -8.32
N ARG A 439 5.21 18.85 -8.98
CA ARG A 439 5.84 17.85 -9.83
C ARG A 439 5.50 18.16 -11.28
N GLN A 440 6.52 18.28 -12.12
CA GLN A 440 6.31 18.20 -13.57
C GLN A 440 5.81 16.79 -13.91
N ARG A 441 4.58 16.72 -14.42
CA ARG A 441 4.00 15.59 -15.13
C ARG A 441 4.17 15.85 -16.62
N LEU A 442 4.53 14.82 -17.37
CA LEU A 442 4.45 14.86 -18.83
C LEU A 442 3.09 14.29 -19.23
N VAL A 443 2.40 14.99 -20.13
CA VAL A 443 1.14 14.55 -20.73
C VAL A 443 1.43 14.22 -22.18
N PHE A 444 1.13 12.97 -22.53
CA PHE A 444 1.32 12.38 -23.86
C PHE A 444 -0.02 12.24 -24.58
N VAL A 445 -1.10 12.04 -23.82
CA VAL A 445 -2.43 11.80 -24.37
C VAL A 445 -3.47 12.58 -23.57
N ASP A 446 -4.28 13.35 -24.30
CA ASP A 446 -5.39 14.13 -23.75
C ASP A 446 -6.52 14.15 -24.78
N LEU A 447 -7.33 13.10 -24.78
CA LEU A 447 -8.36 12.83 -25.77
C LEU A 447 -9.76 12.93 -25.14
N ALA A 448 -10.74 13.28 -25.97
CA ALA A 448 -12.14 13.17 -25.59
C ALA A 448 -12.61 11.70 -25.68
N PRO A 449 -13.47 11.24 -24.74
CA PRO A 449 -14.12 9.95 -24.83
C PRO A 449 -15.12 9.91 -25.97
N THR A 450 -15.41 8.71 -26.46
CA THR A 450 -16.31 8.44 -27.58
C THR A 450 -17.39 7.45 -27.17
N ALA A 451 -18.40 7.25 -28.02
CA ALA A 451 -19.29 6.10 -27.90
C ALA A 451 -18.49 4.77 -27.93
N ALA A 452 -19.13 3.69 -27.46
CA ALA A 452 -18.51 2.38 -27.39
C ALA A 452 -18.29 1.75 -28.78
N VAL A 453 -17.12 1.15 -28.97
CA VAL A 453 -16.72 0.48 -30.22
C VAL A 453 -16.02 -0.85 -29.96
N SER A 454 -16.09 -1.76 -30.94
CA SER A 454 -15.38 -3.03 -30.90
C SER A 454 -13.85 -2.83 -30.90
N PRO A 455 -13.07 -3.59 -30.10
CA PRO A 455 -11.61 -3.55 -30.12
C PRO A 455 -10.98 -4.23 -31.34
N VAL A 456 -11.76 -4.94 -32.18
CA VAL A 456 -11.24 -5.76 -33.29
C VAL A 456 -10.36 -4.97 -34.26
N PRO A 457 -10.75 -3.78 -34.78
CA PRO A 457 -9.91 -3.04 -35.71
C PRO A 457 -8.63 -2.49 -35.06
N ALA A 458 -8.71 -2.15 -33.77
CA ALA A 458 -7.61 -1.60 -32.99
C ALA A 458 -6.51 -2.66 -32.71
N LEU A 459 -6.91 -3.89 -32.39
CA LEU A 459 -5.98 -5.03 -32.22
C LEU A 459 -5.37 -5.49 -33.56
N ALA A 460 -6.13 -5.44 -34.67
CA ALA A 460 -5.56 -5.67 -36.00
C ALA A 460 -4.55 -4.57 -36.40
N ALA A 461 -4.86 -3.30 -36.13
CA ALA A 461 -3.93 -2.20 -36.36
C ALA A 461 -2.67 -2.27 -35.47
N ALA A 462 -2.79 -2.82 -34.26
CA ALA A 462 -1.65 -3.15 -33.40
C ALA A 462 -0.76 -4.24 -34.03
N GLY A 463 -1.35 -5.33 -34.55
CA GLY A 463 -0.64 -6.39 -35.28
C GLY A 463 0.14 -5.85 -36.49
N ALA A 464 -0.54 -5.09 -37.36
CA ALA A 464 0.08 -4.43 -38.51
C ALA A 464 1.16 -3.38 -38.14
N ARG A 465 1.17 -2.87 -36.91
CA ARG A 465 2.23 -1.98 -36.40
C ARG A 465 3.43 -2.75 -35.88
N ILE A 466 3.19 -3.86 -35.18
CA ILE A 466 4.24 -4.78 -34.72
C ILE A 466 4.97 -5.39 -35.92
N ALA A 467 4.25 -5.78 -36.98
CA ALA A 467 4.85 -6.26 -38.22
C ALA A 467 5.82 -5.23 -38.84
N ARG A 468 5.36 -4.00 -39.09
CA ARG A 468 6.19 -2.90 -39.64
C ARG A 468 7.38 -2.53 -38.75
N TRP A 469 7.25 -2.64 -37.42
CA TRP A 469 8.38 -2.46 -36.51
C TRP A 469 9.39 -3.61 -36.60
N ALA A 470 8.91 -4.85 -36.72
CA ALA A 470 9.72 -6.05 -36.81
C ALA A 470 10.50 -6.15 -38.14
N GLU A 471 9.94 -5.66 -39.24
CA GLU A 471 10.64 -5.50 -40.53
C GLU A 471 11.90 -4.64 -40.43
N GLN A 472 11.96 -3.72 -39.46
CA GLN A 472 13.11 -2.85 -39.20
C GLN A 472 14.15 -3.47 -38.23
N GLN A 473 13.95 -4.72 -37.80
CA GLN A 473 14.85 -5.41 -36.87
C GLN A 473 15.74 -6.42 -37.59
N GLU A 474 17.05 -6.31 -37.39
CA GLU A 474 17.99 -7.32 -37.86
C GLU A 474 17.81 -8.64 -37.09
N HIS A 475 17.77 -9.75 -37.84
CA HIS A 475 17.82 -11.13 -37.34
C HIS A 475 16.74 -11.56 -36.33
N GLY A 476 15.50 -11.05 -36.42
CA GLY A 476 14.33 -11.63 -35.73
C GLY A 476 14.40 -11.64 -34.19
N SER A 477 15.33 -10.88 -33.61
CA SER A 477 15.60 -10.84 -32.17
C SER A 477 14.58 -10.02 -31.36
N GLY A 478 13.61 -9.41 -32.05
CA GLY A 478 12.60 -8.52 -31.48
C GLY A 478 11.54 -9.24 -30.65
N ARG A 479 10.97 -8.53 -29.67
CA ARG A 479 9.76 -8.92 -28.94
C ARG A 479 8.82 -7.72 -28.81
N ALA A 480 7.53 -7.97 -28.67
CA ALA A 480 6.53 -6.92 -28.43
C ALA A 480 5.78 -7.12 -27.11
N ILE A 481 5.42 -6.02 -26.46
CA ILE A 481 4.44 -5.95 -25.38
C ILE A 481 3.32 -5.05 -25.87
N VAL A 482 2.08 -5.52 -25.81
CA VAL A 482 0.87 -4.72 -26.04
C VAL A 482 0.18 -4.55 -24.70
N ILE A 483 -0.06 -3.32 -24.27
CA ILE A 483 -0.83 -3.01 -23.07
C ILE A 483 -2.15 -2.37 -23.50
N HIS A 484 -3.23 -3.14 -23.41
CA HIS A 484 -4.58 -2.72 -23.76
C HIS A 484 -5.30 -2.14 -22.54
N PHE A 485 -5.58 -0.84 -22.60
CA PHE A 485 -6.30 -0.07 -21.60
C PHE A 485 -7.77 -0.04 -22.01
N THR A 486 -8.65 -0.70 -21.27
CA THR A 486 -10.05 -0.90 -21.67
C THR A 486 -11.05 -0.89 -20.51
N ARG A 487 -12.33 -0.70 -20.83
CA ARG A 487 -13.44 -0.82 -19.89
C ARG A 487 -14.00 -2.24 -19.73
N ALA A 488 -13.50 -3.20 -20.52
CA ALA A 488 -14.02 -4.57 -20.58
C ALA A 488 -15.50 -4.66 -20.99
N GLN A 489 -15.93 -3.80 -21.92
CA GLN A 489 -17.28 -3.82 -22.51
C GLN A 489 -17.19 -4.09 -24.02
N PHE A 490 -17.21 -5.36 -24.38
CA PHE A 490 -17.22 -5.88 -25.76
C PHE A 490 -17.63 -7.36 -25.73
N ASP A 491 -17.90 -7.94 -26.90
CA ASP A 491 -18.21 -9.38 -27.00
C ASP A 491 -16.96 -10.25 -26.70
N PRO A 492 -17.04 -11.24 -25.79
CA PRO A 492 -15.97 -12.21 -25.53
C PRO A 492 -15.43 -12.97 -26.76
N GLN A 493 -16.26 -13.22 -27.77
CA GLN A 493 -15.86 -13.85 -29.02
C GLN A 493 -15.10 -12.88 -29.92
N GLU A 494 -15.58 -11.65 -30.08
CA GLU A 494 -14.87 -10.60 -30.85
C GLU A 494 -13.46 -10.38 -30.31
N LEU A 495 -13.29 -10.31 -28.98
CA LEU A 495 -11.97 -10.21 -28.36
C LEU A 495 -11.07 -11.40 -28.75
N ARG A 496 -11.60 -12.64 -28.70
CA ARG A 496 -10.82 -13.83 -29.03
C ARG A 496 -10.33 -13.79 -30.48
N GLU A 497 -11.23 -13.50 -31.42
CA GLU A 497 -10.90 -13.39 -32.85
C GLU A 497 -9.91 -12.25 -33.13
N ALA A 498 -10.00 -11.13 -32.40
CA ALA A 498 -9.08 -10.01 -32.50
C ALA A 498 -7.67 -10.37 -32.01
N VAL A 499 -7.57 -11.11 -30.90
CA VAL A 499 -6.30 -11.55 -30.32
C VAL A 499 -5.63 -12.64 -31.17
N GLU A 500 -6.42 -13.55 -31.76
CA GLU A 500 -5.93 -14.51 -32.75
C GLU A 500 -5.35 -13.78 -33.99
N LYS A 501 -6.04 -12.76 -34.52
CA LYS A 501 -5.54 -11.92 -35.62
C LYS A 501 -4.27 -11.15 -35.26
N LEU A 502 -4.19 -10.58 -34.05
CA LEU A 502 -2.98 -9.91 -33.53
C LEU A 502 -1.77 -10.86 -33.54
N HIS A 503 -1.93 -12.08 -33.02
CA HIS A 503 -0.85 -13.07 -32.97
C HIS A 503 -0.50 -13.63 -34.35
N ALA A 504 -1.46 -13.77 -35.27
CA ALA A 504 -1.21 -14.23 -36.64
C ALA A 504 -0.46 -13.18 -37.48
N GLN A 505 -0.63 -11.88 -37.20
CA GLN A 505 0.02 -10.79 -37.93
C GLN A 505 1.40 -10.41 -37.37
N ALA A 506 1.70 -10.72 -36.11
CA ALA A 506 2.96 -10.36 -35.48
C ALA A 506 4.06 -11.41 -35.78
N PRO A 507 5.14 -11.06 -36.50
CA PRO A 507 6.24 -12.00 -36.80
C PRO A 507 7.19 -12.21 -35.60
N VAL A 508 6.91 -11.58 -34.46
CA VAL A 508 7.71 -11.62 -33.22
C VAL A 508 6.82 -12.02 -32.04
N PRO A 509 7.37 -12.62 -30.96
CA PRO A 509 6.59 -12.93 -29.76
C PRO A 509 5.93 -11.69 -29.15
N VAL A 510 4.62 -11.76 -28.93
CA VAL A 510 3.80 -10.68 -28.34
C VAL A 510 3.34 -11.07 -26.94
N TYR A 511 3.58 -10.19 -25.96
CA TYR A 511 2.96 -10.25 -24.64
C TYR A 511 1.75 -9.29 -24.62
N LEU A 512 0.54 -9.82 -24.64
CA LEU A 512 -0.70 -9.03 -24.51
C LEU A 512 -1.10 -8.89 -23.04
N TYR A 513 -1.14 -7.65 -22.55
CA TYR A 513 -1.47 -7.28 -21.18
C TYR A 513 -2.67 -6.33 -21.14
N HIS A 514 -3.40 -6.33 -20.03
CA HIS A 514 -4.65 -5.59 -19.90
C HIS A 514 -4.68 -4.72 -18.65
N VAL A 515 -5.07 -3.46 -18.82
CA VAL A 515 -5.35 -2.49 -17.76
C VAL A 515 -6.84 -2.17 -17.84
N VAL A 516 -7.60 -2.65 -16.87
CA VAL A 516 -9.06 -2.57 -16.89
C VAL A 516 -9.55 -1.55 -15.86
N ALA A 517 -10.38 -0.62 -16.31
CA ALA A 517 -11.17 0.25 -15.44
C ALA A 517 -12.64 -0.08 -15.67
N THR A 518 -13.32 -0.69 -14.70
CA THR A 518 -14.73 -1.09 -14.88
C THR A 518 -15.66 0.10 -14.67
N GLU A 519 -16.77 0.13 -15.42
CA GLU A 519 -17.93 1.00 -15.18
C GLU A 519 -18.71 0.54 -13.95
N THR A 520 -18.96 -0.78 -13.84
CA THR A 520 -19.63 -1.39 -12.69
C THR A 520 -18.67 -1.55 -11.50
N PRO A 521 -19.15 -1.53 -10.25
CA PRO A 521 -18.30 -1.76 -9.07
C PRO A 521 -17.66 -3.16 -9.12
N HIS A 522 -16.33 -3.21 -9.24
CA HIS A 522 -15.54 -4.44 -9.20
C HIS A 522 -14.33 -4.26 -8.27
N ARG A 523 -14.00 -5.29 -7.49
CA ARG A 523 -12.83 -5.27 -6.59
C ARG A 523 -11.54 -4.98 -7.36
N SER A 524 -10.59 -4.29 -6.73
CA SER A 524 -9.25 -4.13 -7.31
C SER A 524 -8.54 -5.48 -7.36
N VAL A 525 -8.00 -5.83 -8.54
CA VAL A 525 -7.25 -7.08 -8.76
C VAL A 525 -5.94 -6.73 -9.47
N SER A 526 -4.83 -7.30 -9.01
CA SER A 526 -3.52 -7.15 -9.64
C SER A 526 -2.93 -8.52 -9.92
N TYR A 527 -2.46 -8.72 -11.15
CA TYR A 527 -1.72 -9.89 -11.62
C TYR A 527 -2.37 -11.26 -11.29
N PRO A 528 -3.67 -11.44 -11.56
CA PRO A 528 -4.43 -12.62 -11.16
C PRO A 528 -3.87 -13.92 -11.78
N PRO A 529 -3.63 -14.97 -10.95
CA PRO A 529 -3.16 -16.27 -11.43
C PRO A 529 -4.28 -17.18 -11.96
N ASP A 530 -5.54 -16.82 -11.71
CA ASP A 530 -6.75 -17.56 -12.07
C ASP A 530 -7.93 -16.61 -12.38
N SER A 531 -9.01 -17.16 -12.95
CA SER A 531 -10.23 -16.41 -13.26
C SER A 531 -11.25 -16.33 -12.12
N GLN A 532 -10.99 -16.86 -10.92
CA GLN A 532 -11.95 -16.84 -9.79
C GLN A 532 -12.22 -15.41 -9.28
N ARG A 533 -11.41 -14.44 -9.72
CA ARG A 533 -11.55 -13.02 -9.37
C ARG A 533 -12.18 -12.16 -10.47
N MET A 534 -12.77 -12.78 -11.48
CA MET A 534 -13.47 -12.11 -12.58
C MET A 534 -14.98 -12.21 -12.34
N ASP A 535 -15.63 -11.11 -11.95
CA ASP A 535 -17.05 -11.15 -11.60
C ASP A 535 -18.00 -11.12 -12.83
N THR A 536 -17.46 -11.01 -14.05
CA THR A 536 -18.23 -10.95 -15.31
C THR A 536 -17.57 -11.82 -16.42
N PRO A 537 -18.33 -12.29 -17.43
CA PRO A 537 -17.78 -13.13 -18.51
C PRO A 537 -16.78 -12.38 -19.41
N GLU A 538 -16.92 -11.06 -19.59
CA GLU A 538 -16.00 -10.22 -20.37
C GLU A 538 -14.63 -10.13 -19.68
N LEU A 539 -14.63 -9.99 -18.34
CA LEU A 539 -13.41 -10.01 -17.52
C LEU A 539 -12.75 -11.39 -17.54
N ALA A 540 -13.54 -12.48 -17.51
CA ALA A 540 -13.04 -13.84 -17.64
C ALA A 540 -12.41 -14.09 -19.02
N ALA A 541 -13.02 -13.60 -20.09
CA ALA A 541 -12.49 -13.67 -21.45
C ALA A 541 -11.18 -12.88 -21.60
N LEU A 542 -11.13 -11.64 -21.09
CA LEU A 542 -9.90 -10.85 -21.00
C LEU A 542 -8.78 -11.59 -20.27
N TRP A 543 -9.07 -12.18 -19.12
CA TRP A 543 -8.09 -12.94 -18.35
C TRP A 543 -7.53 -14.12 -19.16
N GLN A 544 -8.39 -14.85 -19.87
CA GLN A 544 -7.99 -15.97 -20.73
C GLN A 544 -7.05 -15.51 -21.87
N GLN A 545 -7.32 -14.36 -22.49
CA GLN A 545 -6.49 -13.78 -23.55
C GLN A 545 -5.24 -13.04 -23.04
N THR A 546 -5.16 -12.71 -21.74
CA THR A 546 -4.00 -12.02 -21.16
C THR A 546 -2.79 -12.95 -21.13
N SER A 547 -1.67 -12.53 -21.71
CA SER A 547 -0.41 -13.27 -21.63
C SER A 547 0.11 -13.42 -20.18
N PRO A 548 0.83 -14.52 -19.87
CA PRO A 548 1.61 -14.63 -18.63
C PRO A 548 2.62 -13.49 -18.48
N MET A 549 2.97 -13.13 -17.25
CA MET A 549 3.99 -12.11 -17.01
C MET A 549 5.36 -12.52 -17.57
N ALA A 550 6.03 -11.63 -18.30
CA ALA A 550 7.42 -11.81 -18.70
C ALA A 550 8.30 -11.89 -17.45
N GLY A 551 9.16 -12.91 -17.36
CA GLY A 551 9.97 -13.15 -16.17
C GLY A 551 9.17 -13.54 -14.91
N ARG A 552 7.94 -14.05 -15.02
CA ARG A 552 7.05 -14.44 -13.90
C ARG A 552 7.74 -15.18 -12.73
N GLU A 553 8.68 -16.08 -13.01
CA GLU A 553 9.41 -16.83 -11.97
C GLU A 553 10.34 -15.92 -11.14
N TYR A 554 11.08 -15.05 -11.83
CA TYR A 554 11.94 -14.03 -11.22
C TYR A 554 11.12 -12.96 -10.48
N LEU A 555 9.98 -12.55 -11.05
CA LEU A 555 9.07 -11.60 -10.42
C LEU A 555 8.44 -12.19 -9.15
N ALA A 556 7.98 -13.44 -9.18
CA ALA A 556 7.39 -14.10 -8.01
C ALA A 556 8.36 -14.21 -6.83
N ALA A 557 9.65 -14.43 -7.09
CA ALA A 557 10.69 -14.44 -6.05
C ALA A 557 10.92 -13.05 -5.40
N ARG A 558 10.51 -11.95 -6.03
CA ARG A 558 10.78 -10.57 -5.60
C ARG A 558 9.53 -9.75 -5.25
N ARG A 559 8.34 -10.18 -5.68
CA ARG A 559 7.06 -9.46 -5.58
C ARG A 559 5.98 -10.37 -5.01
N PRO A 560 5.58 -10.20 -3.72
CA PRO A 560 4.54 -11.02 -3.10
C PRO A 560 3.16 -10.99 -3.78
N ALA A 561 2.92 -10.03 -4.68
CA ALA A 561 1.70 -9.91 -5.47
C ALA A 561 1.74 -10.66 -6.82
N VAL A 562 2.82 -11.40 -7.12
CA VAL A 562 3.02 -12.14 -8.36
C VAL A 562 3.32 -13.61 -8.02
N SER A 563 2.67 -14.54 -8.72
CA SER A 563 3.02 -15.96 -8.72
C SER A 563 3.53 -16.41 -10.10
N PRO A 564 4.09 -17.62 -10.24
CA PRO A 564 4.46 -18.17 -11.55
C PRO A 564 3.28 -18.32 -12.54
N GLN A 565 2.04 -18.25 -12.06
CA GLN A 565 0.81 -18.31 -12.86
C GLN A 565 0.23 -16.93 -13.18
N SER A 566 0.73 -15.86 -12.56
CA SER A 566 0.23 -14.49 -12.78
C SER A 566 0.30 -14.07 -14.25
N ARG A 567 -0.83 -13.55 -14.73
CA ARG A 567 -0.96 -12.89 -16.04
C ARG A 567 -0.85 -11.38 -15.89
N GLY A 568 -0.43 -10.68 -16.95
CA GLY A 568 -0.28 -9.23 -16.94
C GLY A 568 -1.61 -8.48 -17.04
N MET A 569 -2.52 -8.72 -16.10
CA MET A 569 -3.82 -8.06 -16.01
C MET A 569 -3.92 -7.28 -14.70
N VAL A 570 -4.48 -6.08 -14.75
CA VAL A 570 -4.91 -5.32 -13.56
C VAL A 570 -6.33 -4.80 -13.76
N ILE A 571 -7.15 -4.81 -12.71
CA ILE A 571 -8.54 -4.34 -12.71
C ILE A 571 -8.70 -3.33 -11.57
N ASN A 572 -9.17 -2.12 -11.88
CA ASN A 572 -9.32 -1.02 -10.93
C ASN A 572 -8.06 -0.82 -10.04
N ALA A 573 -6.89 -1.03 -10.64
CA ALA A 573 -5.58 -1.03 -9.99
C ALA A 573 -4.53 -0.53 -10.99
N ARG A 574 -3.38 -0.09 -10.47
CA ARG A 574 -2.26 0.42 -11.29
C ARG A 574 -1.43 -0.74 -11.85
N PHE A 575 -0.93 -0.60 -13.08
CA PHE A 575 0.08 -1.48 -13.65
C PHE A 575 1.47 -1.02 -13.19
N ASP A 576 2.02 -1.65 -12.16
CA ASP A 576 3.24 -1.17 -11.51
C ASP A 576 4.54 -1.81 -11.97
N LEU A 577 4.49 -3.02 -12.51
CA LEU A 577 5.67 -3.83 -12.84
C LEU A 577 6.21 -3.62 -14.26
N LEU A 578 5.87 -2.50 -14.91
CA LEU A 578 6.27 -2.22 -16.29
C LEU A 578 7.78 -2.28 -16.51
N ASP A 579 8.56 -1.63 -15.65
CA ASP A 579 10.02 -1.58 -15.80
C ASP A 579 10.63 -2.99 -15.70
N GLU A 580 10.19 -3.79 -14.72
CA GLU A 580 10.69 -5.16 -14.52
C GLU A 580 10.23 -6.13 -15.61
N VAL A 581 9.02 -5.93 -16.14
CA VAL A 581 8.49 -6.66 -17.30
C VAL A 581 9.29 -6.33 -18.57
N ILE A 582 9.64 -5.05 -18.78
CA ILE A 582 10.52 -4.61 -19.87
C ILE A 582 11.92 -5.23 -19.72
N GLU A 583 12.51 -5.19 -18.52
CA GLU A 583 13.82 -5.78 -18.26
C GLU A 583 13.85 -7.31 -18.43
N ALA A 584 12.76 -8.00 -18.10
CA ALA A 584 12.60 -9.44 -18.31
C ALA A 584 12.36 -9.78 -19.79
N ALA A 585 11.45 -9.08 -20.47
CA ALA A 585 11.16 -9.30 -21.88
C ALA A 585 12.36 -8.96 -22.78
N GLY A 586 13.15 -7.94 -22.44
CA GLY A 586 14.42 -7.59 -23.09
C GLY A 586 15.57 -8.56 -22.80
N GLY A 587 15.35 -9.66 -22.07
CA GLY A 587 16.35 -10.72 -21.86
C GLY A 587 17.48 -10.39 -20.89
N LYS A 588 17.41 -9.29 -20.11
CA LYS A 588 18.47 -8.89 -19.16
C LYS A 588 18.55 -9.76 -17.89
N HIS A 589 17.66 -10.75 -17.77
CA HIS A 589 17.59 -11.67 -16.63
C HIS A 589 17.66 -13.12 -17.13
N GLY A 590 18.87 -13.64 -17.30
CA GLY A 590 19.08 -15.08 -17.44
C GLY A 590 18.63 -15.82 -16.18
N MET A 591 18.15 -17.06 -16.34
CA MET A 591 17.77 -17.88 -15.18
C MET A 591 18.95 -18.04 -14.22
N PRO A 592 18.73 -18.02 -12.89
CA PRO A 592 19.74 -18.55 -11.98
C PRO A 592 19.96 -20.03 -12.29
N ALA A 593 21.19 -20.41 -12.63
CA ALA A 593 21.55 -21.79 -12.91
C ALA A 593 21.12 -22.67 -11.74
N ARG A 594 20.21 -23.62 -12.01
CA ARG A 594 19.63 -24.51 -11.00
C ARG A 594 20.73 -25.46 -10.51
N LYS A 595 21.41 -25.11 -9.41
CA LYS A 595 22.34 -26.02 -8.74
C LYS A 595 21.59 -27.33 -8.45
N GLN A 596 22.00 -28.40 -9.10
CA GLN A 596 21.56 -29.74 -8.71
C GLN A 596 22.11 -30.01 -7.30
N PRO A 597 21.29 -30.55 -6.38
CA PRO A 597 21.82 -31.10 -5.13
C PRO A 597 22.68 -32.34 -5.45
N PRO A 598 23.64 -32.68 -4.58
CA PRO A 598 24.46 -33.89 -4.71
C PRO A 598 23.65 -35.19 -4.55
#